data_AF-A0A7S3YZE3-F1
#
_entry.id   AF-A0A7S3YZE3-F1
#
_cell.length_a   1.000
_cell.length_b   1.000
_cell.length_c   1.000
_cell.angle_alpha   90.00
_cell.angle_beta   90.00
_cell.angle_gamma   90.00
#
_symmetry.space_group_name_H-M   'P 1'
#
loop_
_entity.id
_entity.type
_entity.pdbx_description
1 polymer ?
#
loop_
_entity_poly.entity_id
_entity_poly.type
_entity_poly.pdbx_seq_one_letter_code
_entity_poly.pdbx_strand_id
1 'polypeptide(L)'
;MHHKTNMHSHALLLYSSFYETRMKPRVEMSDAKTCGGVCCVVLFRVRACSYVVVMFIAYFCRGMATSTIAMEETRLANPSLLGLMAFPLLVVSFTAHYNTMDMYWELKRRSIPRMQTVVRSSTGICLAVYVIVGTTGYLLFMDDTQPNILVNFWVDRSQPPNMFVATAFAAISLAVSFSFPLVCHGARNSVKKLFFASRFQKIEDGGVAENIGHIAITVAIVLLSLFVGLCVPDIGVVFAFMGSTVGVCFVYILPALFFIKVVEISRAHTLEVDLKQHVSTAGATALVCFGVFIGLVGTLATSLHVARVI
;
A
#
# COMPACT_ATOMS: atom_id res chain seq x y z
N MET A 1 -31.11 -29.69 -11.35
CA MET A 1 -30.45 -28.35 -11.27
C MET A 1 -30.50 -27.69 -9.88
N HIS A 2 -31.09 -28.31 -8.84
CA HIS A 2 -31.23 -27.69 -7.51
C HIS A 2 -30.10 -27.96 -6.49
N HIS A 3 -29.09 -28.79 -6.83
CA HIS A 3 -28.12 -29.29 -5.85
C HIS A 3 -26.77 -28.54 -5.82
N LYS A 4 -26.43 -27.76 -6.86
CA LYS A 4 -25.13 -27.04 -6.95
C LYS A 4 -25.08 -25.74 -6.13
N THR A 5 -26.23 -25.12 -5.83
CA THR A 5 -26.31 -23.90 -5.02
C THR A 5 -26.10 -24.14 -3.52
N ASN A 6 -26.27 -25.38 -3.04
CA ASN A 6 -26.15 -25.67 -1.61
C ASN A 6 -24.68 -25.85 -1.16
N MET A 7 -23.81 -26.35 -2.04
CA MET A 7 -22.44 -26.72 -1.67
C MET A 7 -21.48 -25.52 -1.53
N HIS A 8 -21.65 -24.48 -2.36
CA HIS A 8 -20.99 -23.19 -2.14
C HIS A 8 -21.37 -22.57 -0.79
N SER A 9 -22.63 -22.71 -0.39
CA SER A 9 -23.12 -22.26 0.90
C SER A 9 -22.50 -23.06 2.05
N HIS A 10 -22.33 -24.38 1.92
CA HIS A 10 -21.68 -25.21 2.94
C HIS A 10 -20.17 -24.94 3.09
N ALA A 11 -19.44 -24.72 1.99
CA ALA A 11 -18.03 -24.33 2.04
C ALA A 11 -17.86 -22.93 2.65
N LEU A 12 -18.74 -21.98 2.32
CA LEU A 12 -18.79 -20.66 2.95
C LEU A 12 -19.18 -20.74 4.43
N LEU A 13 -20.05 -21.67 4.83
CA LEU A 13 -20.46 -21.89 6.22
C LEU A 13 -19.37 -22.56 7.05
N LEU A 14 -18.62 -23.51 6.48
CA LEU A 14 -17.45 -24.10 7.13
C LEU A 14 -16.32 -23.09 7.25
N TYR A 15 -16.10 -22.27 6.21
CA TYR A 15 -15.16 -21.16 6.27
C TYR A 15 -15.61 -20.10 7.28
N SER A 16 -16.88 -19.70 7.29
CA SER A 16 -17.42 -18.72 8.25
C SER A 16 -17.40 -19.25 9.67
N SER A 17 -17.73 -20.53 9.90
CA SER A 17 -17.70 -21.17 11.21
C SER A 17 -16.27 -21.30 11.74
N PHE A 18 -15.30 -21.68 10.90
CA PHE A 18 -13.88 -21.76 11.30
C PHE A 18 -13.28 -20.36 11.53
N TYR A 19 -13.70 -19.34 10.76
CA TYR A 19 -13.26 -17.95 10.95
C TYR A 19 -13.91 -17.29 12.17
N GLU A 20 -15.22 -17.48 12.41
CA GLU A 20 -15.94 -16.90 13.54
C GLU A 20 -15.50 -17.50 14.88
N THR A 21 -15.09 -18.77 14.91
CA THR A 21 -14.65 -19.43 16.14
C THR A 21 -13.17 -19.24 16.49
N ARG A 22 -12.27 -19.09 15.51
CA ARG A 22 -10.81 -18.94 15.78
C ARG A 22 -10.19 -17.59 15.44
N MET A 23 -10.81 -16.80 14.56
CA MET A 23 -10.24 -15.55 14.04
C MET A 23 -11.16 -14.34 14.22
N LYS A 24 -12.09 -14.36 15.18
CA LYS A 24 -12.74 -13.12 15.61
C LYS A 24 -11.64 -12.21 16.16
N PRO A 25 -11.24 -11.12 15.46
CA PRO A 25 -10.31 -10.19 16.06
C PRO A 25 -11.09 -9.59 17.22
N ARG A 26 -10.67 -9.86 18.47
CA ARG A 26 -10.98 -8.94 19.57
C ARG A 26 -10.21 -7.65 19.30
N VAL A 27 -10.63 -6.91 18.28
CA VAL A 27 -10.38 -5.48 18.21
C VAL A 27 -11.67 -4.86 18.71
N GLU A 28 -11.97 -5.10 19.99
CA GLU A 28 -12.71 -4.09 20.73
C GLU A 28 -11.77 -2.89 20.77
N MET A 29 -12.02 -1.93 19.88
CA MET A 29 -11.44 -0.61 20.00
C MET A 29 -12.12 0.02 21.23
N SER A 30 -11.63 -0.38 22.41
CA SER A 30 -12.26 -0.19 23.72
C SER A 30 -12.41 1.27 24.12
N ASP A 31 -11.77 2.21 23.42
CA ASP A 31 -11.76 3.61 23.81
C ASP A 31 -12.19 4.53 22.67
N ALA A 32 -13.32 5.21 22.86
CA ALA A 32 -13.80 6.28 21.98
C ALA A 32 -12.74 7.37 21.71
N LYS A 33 -11.80 7.57 22.65
CA LYS A 33 -10.66 8.49 22.51
C LYS A 33 -9.65 8.04 21.44
N THR A 34 -9.36 6.75 21.37
CA THR A 34 -8.46 6.16 20.38
C THR A 34 -9.06 6.22 18.98
N CYS A 35 -10.38 6.00 18.87
CA CYS A 35 -11.14 6.14 17.62
C CYS A 35 -11.14 7.60 17.12
N GLY A 36 -11.31 8.57 18.03
CA GLY A 36 -11.23 10.00 17.71
C GLY A 36 -9.88 10.42 17.14
N GLY A 37 -8.78 10.01 17.79
CA GLY A 37 -7.42 10.34 17.33
C GLY A 37 -7.08 9.78 15.95
N VAL A 38 -7.41 8.51 15.70
CA VAL A 38 -7.19 7.87 14.38
C VAL A 38 -8.03 8.58 13.30
N CYS A 39 -9.30 8.89 13.60
CA CYS A 39 -10.16 9.64 12.69
C CYS A 39 -9.58 11.02 12.33
N CYS A 40 -9.08 11.77 13.33
CA CYS A 40 -8.43 13.06 13.11
C CYS A 40 -7.21 12.95 12.18
N VAL A 41 -6.35 11.94 12.39
CA VAL A 41 -5.18 11.71 11.52
C VAL A 41 -5.62 11.39 10.09
N VAL A 42 -6.63 10.52 9.91
CA VAL A 42 -7.16 10.18 8.59
C VAL A 42 -7.74 11.41 7.88
N LEU A 43 -8.58 12.20 8.56
CA LEU A 43 -9.16 13.42 8.01
C LEU A 43 -8.09 14.45 7.64
N PHE A 44 -7.08 14.62 8.49
CA PHE A 44 -5.94 15.49 8.21
C PHE A 44 -5.20 15.04 6.94
N ARG A 45 -4.92 13.73 6.80
CA ARG A 45 -4.27 13.17 5.61
C ARG A 45 -5.07 13.41 4.34
N VAL A 46 -6.39 13.15 4.37
CA VAL A 46 -7.26 13.39 3.21
C VAL A 46 -7.23 14.87 2.81
N ARG A 47 -7.30 15.79 3.78
CA ARG A 47 -7.20 17.24 3.52
C ARG A 47 -5.84 17.65 2.95
N ALA A 48 -4.75 17.14 3.51
CA ALA A 48 -3.40 17.39 3.02
C ALA A 48 -3.24 16.89 1.56
N CYS A 49 -3.68 15.67 1.26
CA CYS A 49 -3.66 15.14 -0.10
C CYS A 49 -4.53 15.97 -1.05
N SER A 50 -5.76 16.35 -0.65
CA SER A 50 -6.62 17.17 -1.49
C SER A 50 -6.02 18.55 -1.77
N TYR A 51 -5.34 19.15 -0.79
CA TYR A 51 -4.65 20.42 -0.96
C TYR A 51 -3.54 20.31 -2.01
N VAL A 52 -2.73 19.25 -1.94
CA VAL A 52 -1.67 18.99 -2.93
C VAL A 52 -2.26 18.79 -4.32
N VAL A 53 -3.32 18.00 -4.47
CA VAL A 53 -3.99 17.81 -5.77
C VAL A 53 -4.44 19.14 -6.36
N VAL A 54 -5.10 19.99 -5.57
CA VAL A 54 -5.54 21.32 -5.99
C VAL A 54 -4.35 22.21 -6.37
N MET A 55 -3.26 22.15 -5.60
CA MET A 55 -2.02 22.87 -5.92
C MET A 55 -1.49 22.47 -7.30
N PHE A 56 -1.36 21.17 -7.59
CA PHE A 56 -0.88 20.69 -8.89
C PHE A 56 -1.74 21.18 -10.05
N ILE A 57 -3.07 21.07 -9.92
CA ILE A 57 -4.01 21.55 -10.94
C ILE A 57 -3.85 23.07 -11.14
N ALA A 58 -3.76 23.84 -10.06
CA ALA A 58 -3.60 25.29 -10.15
C ALA A 58 -2.30 25.71 -10.83
N TYR A 59 -1.17 25.06 -10.51
CA TYR A 59 0.11 25.31 -11.15
C TYR A 59 0.11 24.91 -12.62
N PHE A 60 -0.50 23.78 -12.95
CA PHE A 60 -0.67 23.34 -14.33
C PHE A 60 -1.50 24.35 -15.14
N CYS A 61 -2.64 24.79 -14.62
CA CYS A 61 -3.47 25.82 -15.26
C CYS A 61 -2.70 27.14 -15.45
N ARG A 62 -1.90 27.56 -14.47
CA ARG A 62 -1.05 28.76 -14.56
C ARG A 62 0.05 28.60 -15.61
N GLY A 63 0.68 27.43 -15.68
CA GLY A 63 1.71 27.11 -16.67
C GLY A 63 1.15 27.13 -18.09
N MET A 64 -0.05 26.57 -18.30
CA MET A 64 -0.76 26.68 -19.58
C MET A 64 -1.10 28.14 -19.92
N ALA A 65 -1.60 28.92 -18.96
CA ALA A 65 -1.96 30.32 -19.18
C ALA A 65 -0.75 31.21 -19.53
N THR A 66 0.43 30.88 -19.01
CA THR A 66 1.67 31.65 -19.26
C THR A 66 2.44 31.11 -20.48
N SER A 67 1.90 30.08 -21.17
CA SER A 67 2.57 29.39 -22.30
C SER A 67 3.98 28.87 -21.99
N THR A 68 4.31 28.66 -20.71
CA THR A 68 5.62 28.14 -20.28
C THR A 68 5.74 26.64 -20.48
N ILE A 69 4.61 25.95 -20.66
CA ILE A 69 4.57 24.54 -21.01
C ILE A 69 4.68 24.45 -22.54
N ALA A 70 5.91 24.43 -23.04
CA ALA A 70 6.14 24.00 -24.42
C ALA A 70 5.75 22.52 -24.49
N MET A 71 4.71 22.20 -25.26
CA MET A 71 4.38 20.84 -25.66
C MET A 71 5.46 20.36 -26.65
N GLU A 72 6.70 20.23 -26.18
CA GLU A 72 7.73 19.48 -26.90
C GLU A 72 7.21 18.05 -27.12
N GLU A 73 7.68 17.36 -28.16
CA GLU A 73 7.25 15.99 -28.47
C GLU A 73 7.42 15.09 -27.24
N THR A 74 6.33 14.92 -26.49
CA THR A 74 6.27 14.04 -25.34
C THR A 74 6.66 12.65 -25.83
N ARG A 75 7.83 12.16 -25.42
CA ARG A 75 8.24 10.79 -25.69
C ARG A 75 7.33 9.87 -24.88
N LEU A 76 6.21 9.49 -25.49
CA LEU A 76 5.13 8.74 -24.85
C LEU A 76 5.60 7.38 -24.28
N ALA A 77 6.69 6.84 -24.82
CA ALA A 77 7.34 5.65 -24.30
C ALA A 77 8.85 5.69 -24.62
N ASN A 78 9.67 5.84 -23.58
CA ASN A 78 11.06 5.42 -23.63
C ASN A 78 11.14 4.07 -22.90
N PRO A 79 11.41 2.94 -23.60
CA PRO A 79 11.66 1.65 -22.96
C PRO A 79 13.03 1.69 -22.28
N SER A 80 13.15 2.49 -21.24
CA SER A 80 14.33 2.63 -20.41
C SER A 80 14.21 1.73 -19.19
N LEU A 81 15.35 1.37 -18.61
CA LEU A 81 15.41 0.67 -17.31
C LEU A 81 14.63 1.44 -16.21
N LEU A 82 14.53 2.77 -16.35
CA LEU A 82 13.73 3.63 -15.48
C LEU A 82 12.22 3.35 -15.60
N GLY A 83 11.73 3.07 -16.81
CA GLY A 83 10.34 2.67 -17.05
C GLY A 83 9.96 1.38 -16.34
N LEU A 84 10.92 0.46 -16.13
CA LEU A 84 10.71 -0.76 -15.35
C LEU A 84 10.59 -0.49 -13.83
N MET A 85 11.12 0.63 -13.33
CA MET A 85 10.95 1.06 -11.93
C MET A 85 9.55 1.58 -11.64
N ALA A 86 8.87 2.11 -12.66
CA ALA A 86 7.51 2.63 -12.52
C ALA A 86 6.52 1.54 -12.11
N PHE A 87 6.75 0.29 -12.54
CA PHE A 87 5.87 -0.81 -12.19
C PHE A 87 5.87 -1.11 -10.68
N PRO A 88 7.01 -1.35 -10.01
CA PRO A 88 7.07 -1.43 -8.55
C PRO A 88 6.42 -0.26 -7.81
N LEU A 89 6.60 0.97 -8.31
CA LEU A 89 5.96 2.17 -7.77
C LEU A 89 4.42 2.10 -7.86
N LEU A 90 3.88 1.58 -8.96
CA LEU A 90 2.44 1.34 -9.09
C LEU A 90 1.95 0.24 -8.14
N VAL A 91 2.71 -0.86 -8.01
CA VAL A 91 2.37 -1.96 -7.09
C VAL A 91 2.22 -1.45 -5.67
N VAL A 92 3.22 -0.71 -5.17
CA VAL A 92 3.16 -0.16 -3.80
C VAL A 92 2.03 0.86 -3.65
N SER A 93 1.78 1.70 -4.65
CA SER A 93 0.74 2.73 -4.61
C SER A 93 -0.67 2.15 -4.50
N PHE A 94 -0.92 0.99 -5.12
CA PHE A 94 -2.21 0.29 -5.04
C PHE A 94 -2.26 -0.81 -3.96
N THR A 95 -1.24 -0.90 -3.10
CA THR A 95 -1.23 -1.89 -2.02
C THR A 95 -2.08 -1.41 -0.83
N ALA A 96 -3.37 -1.74 -0.85
CA ALA A 96 -4.30 -1.50 0.26
C ALA A 96 -5.03 -2.76 0.75
N HIS A 97 -4.84 -3.89 0.07
CA HIS A 97 -5.65 -5.09 0.27
C HIS A 97 -5.40 -5.80 1.62
N TYR A 98 -4.24 -5.60 2.25
CA TYR A 98 -3.94 -6.17 3.58
C TYR A 98 -4.88 -5.62 4.67
N ASN A 99 -5.46 -4.43 4.48
CA ASN A 99 -6.47 -3.85 5.38
C ASN A 99 -7.91 -4.26 5.02
N THR A 100 -8.13 -5.00 3.93
CA THR A 100 -9.49 -5.31 3.43
C THR A 100 -10.31 -6.12 4.42
N MET A 101 -9.67 -6.99 5.21
CA MET A 101 -10.39 -7.76 6.22
C MET A 101 -10.91 -6.88 7.34
N ASP A 102 -10.07 -5.99 7.89
CA ASP A 102 -10.50 -5.08 8.96
C ASP A 102 -11.60 -4.12 8.46
N MET A 103 -11.43 -3.58 7.24
CA MET A 103 -12.47 -2.76 6.59
C MET A 103 -13.79 -3.51 6.40
N TYR A 104 -13.75 -4.80 6.07
CA TYR A 104 -14.96 -5.62 5.93
C TYR A 104 -15.70 -5.78 7.27
N TRP A 105 -14.97 -5.91 8.38
CA TRP A 105 -15.55 -6.03 9.71
C TRP A 105 -16.15 -4.72 10.22
N GLU A 106 -15.58 -3.58 9.81
CA GLU A 106 -16.11 -2.25 10.13
C GLU A 106 -17.30 -1.83 9.24
N LEU A 107 -17.50 -2.49 8.10
CA LEU A 107 -18.54 -2.11 7.14
C LEU A 107 -19.96 -2.25 7.72
N LYS A 108 -20.72 -1.15 7.69
CA LYS A 108 -22.14 -1.14 8.10
C LYS A 108 -22.96 -2.04 7.16
N ARG A 109 -23.63 -3.05 7.74
CA ARG A 109 -24.38 -4.11 7.03
C ARG A 109 -23.45 -4.87 6.05
N ARG A 110 -22.59 -5.71 6.62
CA ARG A 110 -21.52 -6.44 5.92
C ARG A 110 -22.09 -7.37 4.84
N SER A 111 -21.59 -7.24 3.61
CA SER A 111 -21.81 -8.23 2.56
C SER A 111 -20.71 -8.12 1.50
N ILE A 112 -20.39 -9.25 0.85
CA ILE A 112 -19.35 -9.30 -0.20
C ILE A 112 -19.64 -8.31 -1.35
N PRO A 113 -20.88 -8.19 -1.89
CA PRO A 113 -21.14 -7.23 -2.95
C PRO A 113 -20.93 -5.78 -2.52
N ARG A 114 -21.28 -5.42 -1.26
CA ARG A 114 -21.05 -4.07 -0.75
C ARG A 114 -19.57 -3.78 -0.59
N MET A 115 -18.79 -4.75 -0.11
CA MET A 115 -17.34 -4.62 -0.01
C MET A 115 -16.70 -4.45 -1.40
N GLN A 116 -17.16 -5.20 -2.41
CA GLN A 116 -16.70 -5.04 -3.79
C GLN A 116 -17.01 -3.63 -4.33
N THR A 117 -18.18 -3.08 -4.04
CA THR A 117 -18.50 -1.69 -4.42
C THR A 117 -17.55 -0.70 -3.77
N VAL A 118 -17.27 -0.85 -2.47
CA VAL A 118 -16.31 0.01 -1.74
C VAL A 118 -14.91 -0.08 -2.35
N VAL A 119 -14.41 -1.29 -2.63
CA VAL A 119 -13.08 -1.50 -3.22
C VAL A 119 -13.02 -0.90 -4.64
N ARG A 120 -14.04 -1.14 -5.48
CA ARG A 120 -14.08 -0.60 -6.84
C ARG A 120 -14.14 0.93 -6.88
N SER A 121 -15.02 1.53 -6.06
CA SER A 121 -15.16 2.99 -6.03
C SER A 121 -13.90 3.67 -5.48
N SER A 122 -13.36 3.17 -4.36
CA SER A 122 -12.15 3.74 -3.76
C SER A 122 -10.91 3.59 -4.65
N THR A 123 -10.73 2.44 -5.29
CA THR A 123 -9.62 2.21 -6.23
C THR A 123 -9.76 3.10 -7.46
N GLY A 124 -10.97 3.28 -7.99
CA GLY A 124 -11.23 4.18 -9.12
C GLY A 124 -10.93 5.64 -8.81
N ILE A 125 -11.33 6.12 -7.63
CA ILE A 125 -10.99 7.48 -7.16
C ILE A 125 -9.48 7.64 -7.01
N CYS A 126 -8.80 6.66 -6.42
CA CYS A 126 -7.35 6.66 -6.25
C CYS A 126 -6.62 6.73 -7.61
N LEU A 127 -7.04 5.89 -8.56
CA LEU A 127 -6.50 5.90 -9.92
C LEU A 127 -6.68 7.26 -10.60
N ALA A 128 -7.87 7.86 -10.51
CA ALA A 128 -8.11 9.18 -11.08
C ALA A 128 -7.18 10.25 -10.49
N VAL A 129 -7.00 10.26 -9.18
CA VAL A 129 -6.08 11.20 -8.51
C VAL A 129 -4.63 10.97 -8.96
N TYR A 130 -4.17 9.72 -9.03
CA TYR A 130 -2.82 9.41 -9.50
C TYR A 130 -2.58 9.80 -10.95
N VAL A 131 -3.55 9.56 -11.85
CA VAL A 131 -3.42 9.98 -13.25
C VAL A 131 -3.39 11.50 -13.35
N ILE A 132 -4.28 12.22 -12.65
CA ILE A 132 -4.32 13.70 -12.68
C ILE A 132 -3.01 14.27 -12.16
N VAL A 133 -2.56 13.90 -10.95
CA VAL A 133 -1.33 14.44 -10.35
C VAL A 133 -0.09 13.99 -11.13
N GLY A 134 -0.03 12.72 -11.53
CA GLY A 134 1.11 12.18 -12.29
C GLY A 134 1.26 12.87 -13.64
N THR A 135 0.17 13.08 -14.37
CA THR A 135 0.20 13.72 -15.70
C THR A 135 0.50 15.21 -15.58
N THR A 136 -0.24 15.94 -14.73
CA THR A 136 -0.03 17.38 -14.57
C THR A 136 1.35 17.69 -13.98
N GLY A 137 1.82 16.88 -13.05
CA GLY A 137 3.16 16.98 -12.47
C GLY A 137 4.26 16.71 -13.48
N TYR A 138 4.14 15.65 -14.27
CA TYR A 138 5.12 15.36 -15.33
C TYR A 138 5.13 16.46 -16.39
N LEU A 139 3.98 16.96 -16.85
CA LEU A 139 3.94 18.02 -17.86
C LEU A 139 4.50 19.37 -17.37
N LEU A 140 4.60 19.59 -16.06
CA LEU A 140 5.18 20.82 -15.49
C LEU A 140 6.71 20.82 -15.52
N PHE A 141 7.35 19.66 -15.39
CA PHE A 141 8.81 19.55 -15.24
C PHE A 141 9.49 18.66 -16.29
N MET A 142 8.71 17.88 -17.04
CA MET A 142 9.17 16.92 -18.05
C MET A 142 10.30 16.02 -17.49
N ASP A 143 11.42 15.95 -18.19
CA ASP A 143 12.57 15.11 -17.83
C ASP A 143 13.25 15.52 -16.51
N ASP A 144 13.01 16.72 -16.00
CA ASP A 144 13.55 17.20 -14.72
C ASP A 144 12.72 16.78 -13.49
N THR A 145 11.66 15.99 -13.69
CA THR A 145 10.78 15.53 -12.61
C THR A 145 11.55 14.72 -11.56
N GLN A 146 11.56 15.20 -10.31
CA GLN A 146 12.21 14.49 -9.21
C GLN A 146 11.30 13.39 -8.64
N PRO A 147 11.86 12.30 -8.06
CA PRO A 147 11.08 11.28 -7.36
C PRO A 147 10.19 11.85 -6.25
N ASN A 148 10.69 12.90 -5.57
CA ASN A 148 9.87 13.78 -4.74
C ASN A 148 9.53 15.05 -5.51
N ILE A 149 8.44 15.02 -6.26
CA ILE A 149 8.03 16.13 -7.14
C ILE A 149 7.79 17.45 -6.40
N LEU A 150 7.52 17.44 -5.09
CA LEU A 150 7.41 18.68 -4.33
C LEU A 150 8.72 19.47 -4.34
N VAL A 151 9.88 18.79 -4.38
CA VAL A 151 11.22 19.40 -4.41
C VAL A 151 11.41 20.27 -5.64
N ASN A 152 10.82 19.91 -6.79
CA ASN A 152 10.88 20.73 -8.00
C ASN A 152 10.32 22.15 -7.80
N PHE A 153 9.33 22.32 -6.92
CA PHE A 153 8.75 23.63 -6.61
C PHE A 153 9.57 24.48 -5.63
N TRP A 154 10.62 23.91 -5.02
CA TRP A 154 11.46 24.58 -4.02
C TRP A 154 12.77 25.12 -4.62
N VAL A 155 13.01 24.93 -5.93
CA VAL A 155 14.32 25.18 -6.56
C VAL A 155 14.71 26.66 -6.61
N ASP A 156 13.75 27.59 -6.68
CA ASP A 156 14.09 29.03 -6.75
C ASP A 156 14.28 29.65 -5.36
N ARG A 157 15.47 29.46 -4.77
CA ARG A 157 15.88 30.09 -3.50
C ARG A 157 16.01 31.63 -3.58
N SER A 158 15.91 32.20 -4.78
CA SER A 158 16.09 33.65 -4.98
C SER A 158 14.79 34.46 -4.83
N GLN A 159 13.64 33.79 -4.80
CA GLN A 159 12.33 34.40 -4.60
C GLN A 159 11.76 34.08 -3.21
N PRO A 160 10.90 34.95 -2.64
CA PRO A 160 10.21 34.63 -1.39
C PRO A 160 9.43 33.32 -1.54
N PRO A 161 9.47 32.43 -0.52
CA PRO A 161 8.87 31.11 -0.62
C PRO A 161 7.39 31.25 -0.91
N ASN A 162 6.93 30.62 -2.00
CA ASN A 162 5.52 30.61 -2.31
C ASN A 162 4.77 29.92 -1.18
N MET A 163 3.96 30.67 -0.44
CA MET A 163 3.25 30.17 0.74
C MET A 163 2.36 28.97 0.42
N PHE A 164 1.87 28.83 -0.83
CA PHE A 164 1.10 27.67 -1.25
C PHE A 164 1.95 26.39 -1.27
N VAL A 165 3.16 26.47 -1.81
CA VAL A 165 4.10 25.33 -1.87
C VAL A 165 4.60 24.99 -0.47
N ALA A 166 4.97 26.00 0.33
CA ALA A 166 5.41 25.80 1.70
C ALA A 166 4.33 25.11 2.55
N THR A 167 3.06 25.51 2.38
CA THR A 167 1.92 24.87 3.05
C THR A 167 1.74 23.42 2.60
N ALA A 168 1.88 23.11 1.30
CA ALA A 168 1.81 21.75 0.79
C ALA A 168 2.91 20.85 1.41
N PHE A 169 4.14 21.34 1.45
CA PHE A 169 5.26 20.66 2.08
C PHE A 169 5.01 20.39 3.55
N ALA A 170 4.58 21.40 4.31
CA ALA A 170 4.27 21.25 5.72
C ALA A 170 3.12 20.26 5.95
N ALA A 171 2.06 20.33 5.14
CA ALA A 171 0.90 19.45 5.24
C ALA A 171 1.26 17.98 5.01
N ILE A 172 2.03 17.66 3.96
CA ILE A 172 2.47 16.29 3.69
C ILE A 172 3.46 15.80 4.74
N SER A 173 4.40 16.65 5.18
CA SER A 173 5.37 16.30 6.22
C SER A 173 4.68 15.94 7.55
N LEU A 174 3.69 16.74 7.96
CA LEU A 174 2.87 16.46 9.14
C LEU A 174 2.00 15.20 8.94
N ALA A 175 1.45 15.00 7.74
CA ALA A 175 0.61 13.84 7.43
C ALA A 175 1.40 12.53 7.56
N VAL A 176 2.64 12.51 7.08
CA VAL A 176 3.56 11.38 7.23
C VAL A 176 3.98 11.22 8.69
N SER A 177 4.31 12.31 9.38
CA SER A 177 4.72 12.29 10.80
C SER A 177 3.65 11.69 11.71
N PHE A 178 2.37 12.04 11.52
CA PHE A 178 1.26 11.47 12.27
C PHE A 178 0.90 10.05 11.86
N SER A 179 1.28 9.62 10.66
CA SER A 179 1.06 8.24 10.19
C SER A 179 2.08 7.27 10.77
N PHE A 180 3.31 7.74 11.04
CA PHE A 180 4.41 6.90 11.48
C PHE A 180 4.12 6.11 12.79
N PRO A 181 3.53 6.71 13.85
CA PRO A 181 3.17 5.98 15.07
C PRO A 181 2.16 4.85 14.82
N LEU A 182 1.20 5.06 13.91
CA LEU A 182 0.18 4.06 13.57
C LEU A 182 0.81 2.83 12.90
N VAL A 183 1.75 3.06 11.96
CA VAL A 183 2.49 1.99 11.29
C VAL A 183 3.42 1.26 12.27
N CYS A 184 4.10 2.00 13.14
CA CYS A 184 4.96 1.42 14.19
C CYS A 184 4.16 0.52 15.14
N HIS A 185 2.94 0.92 15.50
CA HIS A 185 2.07 0.09 16.33
C HIS A 185 1.77 -1.26 15.65
N GLY A 186 1.39 -1.25 14.38
CA GLY A 186 1.15 -2.46 13.59
C GLY A 186 2.41 -3.33 13.47
N ALA A 187 3.54 -2.72 13.10
CA ALA A 187 4.82 -3.41 12.97
C ALA A 187 5.26 -4.09 14.26
N ARG A 188 5.17 -3.40 15.40
CA ARG A 188 5.49 -3.96 16.72
C ARG A 188 4.60 -5.16 17.05
N ASN A 189 3.29 -5.06 16.81
CA ASN A 189 2.38 -6.16 17.10
C ASN A 189 2.70 -7.39 16.24
N SER A 190 3.07 -7.19 14.98
CA SER A 190 3.55 -8.26 14.10
C SER A 190 4.84 -8.90 14.60
N VAL A 191 5.84 -8.11 15.03
CA VAL A 191 7.09 -8.62 15.61
C VAL A 191 6.84 -9.41 16.89
N LYS A 192 6.01 -8.87 17.81
CA LYS A 192 5.64 -9.57 19.05
C LYS A 192 5.02 -10.93 18.75
N LYS A 193 4.08 -11.01 17.81
CA LYS A 193 3.44 -12.26 17.43
C LYS A 193 4.41 -13.23 16.76
N LEU A 194 5.26 -12.76 15.86
CA LEU A 194 6.19 -13.63 15.11
C LEU A 194 7.24 -14.29 16.01
N PHE A 195 7.85 -13.51 16.92
CA PHE A 195 8.97 -14.00 17.73
C PHE A 195 8.56 -14.53 19.12
N PHE A 196 7.38 -14.17 19.61
CA PHE A 196 6.94 -14.50 20.98
C PHE A 196 5.60 -15.23 21.05
N ALA A 197 5.05 -15.73 19.92
CA ALA A 197 3.81 -16.50 19.86
C ALA A 197 3.71 -17.61 20.93
N SER A 198 4.81 -18.32 21.21
CA SER A 198 4.82 -19.45 22.15
C SER A 198 4.95 -19.04 23.63
N ARG A 199 5.32 -17.78 23.94
CA ARG A 199 5.54 -17.28 25.31
C ARG A 199 4.35 -16.48 25.87
N PHE A 200 3.42 -16.03 25.03
CA PHE A 200 2.34 -15.12 25.42
C PHE A 200 1.00 -15.76 25.79
N GLN A 201 0.81 -17.07 25.60
CA GLN A 201 -0.39 -17.72 26.16
C GLN A 201 -0.35 -17.83 27.70
N LYS A 202 0.77 -17.43 28.35
CA LYS A 202 0.96 -17.52 29.80
C LYS A 202 1.43 -16.23 30.48
N ILE A 203 1.49 -15.11 29.76
CA ILE A 203 1.91 -13.81 30.32
C ILE A 203 0.87 -12.78 29.92
N GLU A 204 -0.29 -12.89 30.55
CA GLU A 204 -1.33 -11.85 30.59
C GLU A 204 -1.29 -11.18 31.98
N ASP A 205 -0.08 -10.88 32.48
CA ASP A 205 0.13 -10.17 33.74
C ASP A 205 1.05 -8.98 33.45
N GLY A 206 0.51 -7.77 33.62
CA GLY A 206 1.12 -6.47 33.31
C GLY A 206 2.36 -6.12 34.14
N GLY A 207 3.43 -6.91 33.99
CA GLY A 207 4.71 -6.72 34.65
C GLY A 207 5.65 -5.78 33.88
N VAL A 208 6.56 -5.15 34.62
CA VAL A 208 7.58 -4.20 34.12
C VAL A 208 8.40 -4.74 32.93
N ALA A 209 8.62 -6.07 32.86
CA ALA A 209 9.32 -6.73 31.76
C ALA A 209 8.59 -6.62 30.40
N GLU A 210 7.25 -6.57 30.39
CA GLU A 210 6.48 -6.39 29.15
C GLU A 210 6.65 -4.96 28.59
N ASN A 211 6.68 -3.97 29.47
CA ASN A 211 6.90 -2.57 29.09
C ASN A 211 8.31 -2.37 28.53
N ILE A 212 9.33 -3.02 29.10
CA ILE A 212 10.70 -2.97 28.57
C ILE A 212 10.78 -3.59 27.17
N GLY A 213 10.18 -4.77 26.96
CA GLY A 213 10.14 -5.40 25.64
C GLY A 213 9.37 -4.58 24.60
N HIS A 214 8.28 -3.94 25.02
CA HIS A 214 7.50 -3.03 24.18
C HIS A 214 8.32 -1.81 23.74
N ILE A 215 9.01 -1.16 24.68
CA ILE A 215 9.87 0.00 24.41
C ILE A 215 11.03 -0.42 23.52
N ALA A 216 11.72 -1.53 23.82
CA ALA A 216 12.86 -2.01 23.07
C ALA A 216 12.52 -2.28 21.59
N ILE A 217 11.41 -2.97 21.30
CA ILE A 217 10.98 -3.23 19.93
C ILE A 217 10.65 -1.91 19.21
N THR A 218 9.95 -0.99 19.89
CA THR A 218 9.59 0.30 19.29
C THR A 218 10.83 1.13 18.97
N VAL A 219 11.79 1.23 19.91
CA VAL A 219 13.06 1.93 19.71
C VAL A 219 13.84 1.31 18.56
N ALA A 220 13.92 -0.03 18.48
CA ALA A 220 14.58 -0.72 17.39
C ALA A 220 13.95 -0.40 16.02
N ILE A 221 12.62 -0.41 15.92
CA ILE A 221 11.90 -0.04 14.68
C ILE A 221 12.23 1.41 14.29
N VAL A 222 12.18 2.34 15.23
CA VAL A 222 12.44 3.77 14.97
C VAL A 222 13.90 3.98 14.53
N LEU A 223 14.87 3.42 15.25
CA LEU A 223 16.28 3.56 14.92
C LEU A 223 16.62 2.93 13.56
N LEU A 224 16.06 1.77 13.24
CA LEU A 224 16.26 1.15 11.93
C LEU A 224 15.64 2.00 10.81
N SER A 225 14.44 2.53 11.01
CA SER A 225 13.81 3.43 10.03
C SER A 225 14.59 4.72 9.82
N LEU A 226 15.15 5.29 10.89
CA LEU A 226 16.00 6.47 10.84
C LEU A 226 17.31 6.17 10.10
N PHE A 227 17.95 5.05 10.40
CA PHE A 227 19.16 4.62 9.73
C PHE A 227 18.97 4.51 8.22
N VAL A 228 17.89 3.86 7.77
CA VAL A 228 17.57 3.77 6.32
C VAL A 228 17.35 5.17 5.72
N GLY A 229 16.62 6.05 6.42
CA GLY A 229 16.39 7.42 5.96
C GLY A 229 17.67 8.27 5.86
N LEU A 230 18.68 7.98 6.67
CA LEU A 230 20.00 8.63 6.58
C LEU A 230 20.87 8.05 5.47
N CYS A 231 20.75 6.76 5.17
CA CYS A 231 21.56 6.09 4.14
C CYS A 231 21.02 6.25 2.72
N VAL A 232 19.70 6.41 2.55
CA VAL A 232 19.06 6.45 1.22
C VAL A 232 18.28 7.76 1.04
N PRO A 233 18.89 8.78 0.39
CA PRO A 233 18.25 10.10 0.22
C PRO A 233 17.20 10.15 -0.90
N ASP A 234 16.99 9.06 -1.64
CA ASP A 234 16.01 8.96 -2.72
C ASP A 234 14.78 8.12 -2.31
N ILE A 235 13.63 8.78 -2.18
CA ILE A 235 12.37 8.11 -1.82
C ILE A 235 11.86 7.17 -2.92
N GLY A 236 12.17 7.46 -4.19
CA GLY A 236 11.78 6.64 -5.34
C GLY A 236 12.47 5.29 -5.31
N VAL A 237 13.76 5.25 -4.95
CA VAL A 237 14.52 4.01 -4.74
C VAL A 237 13.88 3.15 -3.64
N VAL A 238 13.54 3.76 -2.49
CA VAL A 238 12.91 3.04 -1.37
C VAL A 238 11.57 2.44 -1.79
N PHE A 239 10.72 3.21 -2.47
CA PHE A 239 9.43 2.72 -2.96
C PHE A 239 9.56 1.67 -4.06
N ALA A 240 10.56 1.78 -4.94
CA ALA A 240 10.83 0.78 -5.97
C ALA A 240 11.29 -0.56 -5.36
N PHE A 241 12.18 -0.53 -4.37
CA PHE A 241 12.57 -1.73 -3.62
C PHE A 241 11.39 -2.33 -2.86
N MET A 242 10.62 -1.51 -2.14
CA MET A 242 9.46 -1.99 -1.40
C MET A 242 8.39 -2.60 -2.32
N GLY A 243 8.14 -1.99 -3.48
CA GLY A 243 7.19 -2.48 -4.46
C GLY A 243 7.62 -3.77 -5.14
N SER A 244 8.90 -3.88 -5.52
CA SER A 244 9.45 -5.06 -6.21
C SER A 244 9.64 -6.26 -5.30
N THR A 245 9.83 -6.04 -3.99
CA THR A 245 9.98 -7.10 -3.00
C THR A 245 8.66 -7.40 -2.29
N VAL A 246 8.34 -6.62 -1.24
CA VAL A 246 7.18 -6.83 -0.37
C VAL A 246 5.86 -6.64 -1.14
N GLY A 247 5.79 -5.62 -2.00
CA GLY A 247 4.61 -5.31 -2.80
C GLY A 247 4.23 -6.46 -3.73
N VAL A 248 5.18 -6.96 -4.53
CA VAL A 248 4.98 -8.11 -5.41
C VAL A 248 4.54 -9.36 -4.65
N CYS A 249 5.18 -9.63 -3.51
CA CYS A 249 4.80 -10.75 -2.64
C CYS A 249 3.35 -10.65 -2.19
N PHE A 250 2.91 -9.48 -1.72
CA PHE A 250 1.56 -9.28 -1.19
C PHE A 250 0.50 -9.17 -2.29
N VAL A 251 0.79 -8.50 -3.40
CA VAL A 251 -0.20 -8.23 -4.46
C VAL A 251 -0.37 -9.42 -5.39
N TYR A 252 0.70 -10.15 -5.73
CA TYR A 252 0.66 -11.21 -6.74
C TYR A 252 0.85 -12.61 -6.14
N ILE A 253 1.91 -12.81 -5.35
CA ILE A 253 2.33 -14.16 -4.96
C ILE A 253 1.40 -14.75 -3.89
N LEU A 254 1.26 -14.10 -2.73
CA LEU A 254 0.49 -14.65 -1.61
C LEU A 254 -0.99 -14.90 -1.94
N PRO A 255 -1.75 -13.96 -2.56
CA PRO A 255 -3.15 -14.20 -2.90
C PRO A 255 -3.32 -15.36 -3.87
N ALA A 256 -2.42 -15.50 -4.84
CA ALA A 256 -2.44 -16.62 -5.78
C ALA A 256 -2.15 -17.96 -5.10
N LEU A 257 -1.15 -18.02 -4.22
CA LEU A 257 -0.84 -19.23 -3.45
C LEU A 257 -2.00 -19.63 -2.53
N PHE A 258 -2.62 -18.67 -1.84
CA PHE A 258 -3.81 -18.93 -1.04
C PHE A 258 -4.96 -19.46 -1.89
N PHE A 259 -5.20 -18.87 -3.07
CA PHE A 259 -6.23 -19.34 -3.98
C PHE A 259 -5.98 -20.78 -4.45
N ILE A 260 -4.75 -21.10 -4.88
CA ILE A 260 -4.37 -22.46 -5.29
C ILE A 260 -4.61 -23.46 -4.15
N LYS A 261 -4.20 -23.12 -2.92
CA LYS A 261 -4.38 -23.98 -1.76
C LYS A 261 -5.85 -24.20 -1.40
N VAL A 262 -6.68 -23.16 -1.50
CA VAL A 262 -8.14 -23.30 -1.28
C VAL A 262 -8.79 -24.19 -2.34
N VAL A 263 -8.40 -24.05 -3.61
CA VAL A 263 -8.91 -24.91 -4.69
C VAL A 263 -8.43 -26.35 -4.52
N GLU A 264 -7.17 -26.56 -4.12
CA GLU A 264 -6.61 -27.88 -3.85
C GLU A 264 -7.39 -28.62 -2.75
N ILE A 265 -7.69 -27.94 -1.63
CA ILE A 265 -8.52 -28.48 -0.54
C ILE A 265 -9.94 -28.78 -1.03
N SER A 266 -10.52 -27.90 -1.84
CA SER A 266 -11.87 -28.09 -2.39
C SER A 266 -11.95 -29.30 -3.34
N ARG A 267 -10.91 -29.54 -4.13
CA ARG A 267 -10.78 -30.70 -5.02
C ARG A 267 -10.65 -32.00 -4.25
N ALA A 268 -9.95 -32.02 -3.12
CA ALA A 268 -9.85 -33.21 -2.27
C ALA A 268 -11.22 -33.69 -1.76
N HIS A 269 -12.19 -32.78 -1.60
CA HIS A 269 -13.55 -33.10 -1.17
C HIS A 269 -14.55 -33.37 -2.32
N THR A 270 -14.20 -33.09 -3.58
CA THR A 270 -15.13 -33.20 -4.72
C THR A 270 -14.49 -34.04 -5.83
N LEU A 271 -15.07 -35.20 -6.15
CA LEU A 271 -14.53 -36.14 -7.17
C LEU A 271 -14.68 -35.66 -8.63
N GLU A 272 -15.46 -34.60 -8.89
CA GLU A 272 -15.57 -34.02 -10.23
C GLU A 272 -14.51 -32.93 -10.45
N VAL A 273 -13.65 -33.14 -11.45
CA VAL A 273 -12.68 -32.12 -11.90
C VAL A 273 -13.39 -31.17 -12.86
N ASP A 274 -13.72 -29.97 -12.38
CA ASP A 274 -14.30 -28.92 -13.21
C ASP A 274 -13.21 -28.22 -14.05
N LEU A 275 -13.36 -28.17 -15.37
CA LEU A 275 -12.47 -27.44 -16.29
C LEU A 275 -12.26 -25.99 -15.84
N LYS A 276 -13.29 -25.38 -15.23
CA LYS A 276 -13.24 -24.03 -14.68
C LYS A 276 -12.24 -23.90 -13.53
N GLN A 277 -12.08 -24.92 -12.70
CA GLN A 277 -11.08 -24.94 -11.63
C GLN A 277 -9.66 -25.10 -12.19
N HIS A 278 -9.48 -25.88 -13.26
CA HIS A 278 -8.17 -26.06 -13.91
C HIS A 278 -7.68 -24.77 -14.55
N VAL A 279 -8.55 -24.07 -15.30
CA VAL A 279 -8.23 -22.76 -15.88
C VAL A 279 -7.94 -21.72 -14.79
N SER A 280 -8.70 -21.74 -13.69
CA SER A 280 -8.50 -20.78 -12.59
C SER A 280 -7.22 -21.02 -11.80
N THR A 281 -6.78 -22.28 -11.65
CA THR A 281 -5.50 -22.62 -11.00
C THR A 281 -4.32 -22.32 -11.90
N ALA A 282 -4.42 -22.58 -13.20
CA ALA A 282 -3.41 -22.15 -14.17
C ALA A 282 -3.21 -20.62 -14.16
N GLY A 283 -4.31 -19.85 -14.11
CA GLY A 283 -4.26 -18.39 -13.98
C GLY A 283 -3.57 -17.92 -12.69
N ALA A 284 -3.85 -18.57 -11.55
CA ALA A 284 -3.18 -18.25 -10.29
C ALA A 284 -1.67 -18.58 -10.35
N THR A 285 -1.29 -19.71 -10.92
CA THR A 285 0.14 -20.06 -11.11
C THR A 285 0.84 -19.06 -12.03
N ALA A 286 0.19 -18.64 -13.13
CA ALA A 286 0.71 -17.59 -14.00
C ALA A 286 0.91 -16.27 -13.26
N LEU A 287 0.01 -15.92 -12.33
CA LEU A 287 0.15 -14.72 -11.50
C LEU A 287 1.36 -14.80 -10.55
N VAL A 288 1.65 -15.98 -9.99
CA VAL A 288 2.87 -16.21 -9.20
C VAL A 288 4.12 -16.02 -10.06
N CYS A 289 4.18 -16.66 -11.22
CA CYS A 289 5.32 -16.54 -12.14
C CYS A 289 5.53 -15.08 -12.58
N PHE A 290 4.45 -14.38 -12.91
CA PHE A 290 4.48 -12.96 -13.24
C PHE A 290 5.01 -12.12 -12.08
N GLY A 291 4.50 -12.37 -10.87
CA GLY A 291 5.00 -11.73 -9.65
C GLY A 291 6.50 -11.93 -9.48
N VAL A 292 6.97 -13.19 -9.51
CA VAL A 292 8.41 -13.50 -9.37
C VAL A 292 9.24 -12.81 -10.44
N PHE A 293 8.81 -12.86 -11.71
CA PHE A 293 9.52 -12.21 -12.81
C PHE A 293 9.65 -10.70 -12.57
N ILE A 294 8.55 -10.02 -12.27
CA ILE A 294 8.57 -8.57 -12.05
C ILE A 294 9.35 -8.22 -10.78
N GLY A 295 9.26 -9.02 -9.72
CA GLY A 295 10.04 -8.80 -8.51
C GLY A 295 11.54 -8.88 -8.77
N LEU A 296 11.99 -9.88 -9.52
CA LEU A 296 13.40 -10.03 -9.91
C LEU A 296 13.87 -8.88 -10.81
N VAL A 297 13.11 -8.56 -11.86
CA VAL A 297 13.45 -7.48 -12.79
C VAL A 297 13.46 -6.13 -12.08
N GLY A 298 12.45 -5.85 -11.25
CA GLY A 298 12.35 -4.62 -10.48
C GLY A 298 13.50 -4.47 -9.49
N THR A 299 13.79 -5.52 -8.71
CA THR A 299 14.91 -5.49 -7.74
C THR A 299 16.25 -5.30 -8.43
N LEU A 300 16.49 -6.01 -9.54
CA LEU A 300 17.72 -5.87 -10.33
C LEU A 300 17.84 -4.46 -10.90
N ALA A 301 16.77 -3.93 -11.49
CA ALA A 301 16.74 -2.59 -12.02
C ALA A 301 17.07 -1.57 -10.91
N THR A 302 16.38 -1.63 -9.76
CA THR A 302 16.59 -0.70 -8.64
C THR A 302 18.02 -0.80 -8.10
N SER A 303 18.56 -2.00 -7.96
CA SER A 303 19.95 -2.21 -7.52
C SER A 303 20.97 -1.63 -8.49
N LEU A 304 20.76 -1.81 -9.80
CA LEU A 304 21.63 -1.23 -10.84
C LEU A 304 21.56 0.29 -10.87
N HIS A 305 20.38 0.87 -10.61
CA HIS A 305 20.25 2.32 -10.52
C HIS A 305 21.01 2.87 -9.31
N VAL A 306 20.84 2.26 -8.13
CA VAL A 306 21.60 2.65 -6.92
C VAL A 306 23.11 2.53 -7.15
N ALA A 307 23.56 1.43 -7.76
CA ALA A 307 24.98 1.20 -8.05
C ALA A 307 25.59 2.17 -9.07
N ARG A 308 24.76 2.88 -9.86
CA ARG A 308 25.22 3.93 -10.80
C ARG A 308 25.24 5.33 -10.17
N VAL A 309 24.49 5.52 -9.08
CA VAL A 309 24.30 6.82 -8.43
C VAL A 309 25.27 7.00 -7.25
N ILE A 310 25.74 5.90 -6.65
CA ILE A 310 26.83 5.87 -5.65
C ILE A 310 28.18 5.80 -6.36
#